data_AF-A0A419EG16-F1
#
_entry.id   AF-A0A419EG16-F1
#
_cell.length_a   1.000
_cell.length_b   1.000
_cell.length_c   1.000
_cell.angle_alpha   90.00
_cell.angle_beta   90.00
_cell.angle_gamma   90.00
#
_symmetry.space_group_name_H-M   'P 1'
#
loop_
_entity.id
_entity.type
_entity.pdbx_description
1 polymer ?
#
loop_
_entity_poly.entity_id
_entity_poly.type
_entity_poly.pdbx_seq_one_letter_code
_entity_poly.pdbx_strand_id
1 'polypeptide(L)'
;MMHMTPLAERALSQSIEKWEAVASGAARHGACPLCAEFRRDGAECVGCPVYEKTGLVRCFGTPFDQFLENETPENARTFADWLKTLRNDYLLIVKTY
;
A
#
# COMPACT_ATOMS: atom_id res chain seq x y z
N MET A 1 -7.95 2.54 -19.10
CA MET A 1 -7.20 3.54 -18.29
C MET A 1 -7.54 3.23 -16.83
N MET A 2 -6.56 2.82 -16.02
CA MET A 2 -6.81 2.61 -14.59
C MET A 2 -6.76 3.97 -13.90
N HIS A 3 -7.91 4.51 -13.54
CA HIS A 3 -7.98 5.67 -12.66
C HIS A 3 -8.12 5.18 -11.22
N MET A 4 -7.26 5.68 -10.33
CA MET A 4 -7.40 5.43 -8.90
C MET A 4 -8.66 6.14 -8.40
N THR A 5 -9.51 5.43 -7.67
CA THR A 5 -10.69 6.05 -7.06
C THR A 5 -10.26 6.98 -5.92
N PRO A 6 -11.05 8.02 -5.59
CA PRO A 6 -10.74 8.87 -4.43
C PRO A 6 -10.60 8.09 -3.12
N LEU A 7 -11.37 7.00 -2.97
CA LEU A 7 -11.26 6.09 -1.84
C LEU A 7 -9.89 5.39 -1.81
N ALA A 8 -9.46 4.83 -2.95
CA ALA A 8 -8.17 4.18 -3.07
C ALA A 8 -7.01 5.15 -2.84
N GLU A 9 -7.11 6.38 -3.33
CA GLU A 9 -6.09 7.42 -3.14
C GLU A 9 -5.93 7.83 -1.67
N ARG A 10 -7.07 8.04 -0.99
CA ARG A 10 -7.08 8.33 0.45
C ARG A 10 -6.50 7.16 1.25
N ALA A 11 -6.95 5.94 1.00
CA ALA A 11 -6.49 4.74 1.71
C ALA A 11 -5.00 4.44 1.46
N LEU A 12 -4.52 4.68 0.24
CA LEU A 12 -3.10 4.56 -0.10
C LEU A 12 -2.27 5.61 0.66
N SER A 13 -2.72 6.86 0.71
CA SER A 13 -2.02 7.92 1.43
C SER A 13 -1.96 7.65 2.94
N GLN A 14 -3.07 7.23 3.54
CA GLN A 14 -3.10 6.82 4.95
C GLN A 14 -2.21 5.60 5.22
N SER A 15 -2.10 4.68 4.25
CA SER A 15 -1.20 3.52 4.38
C SER A 15 0.26 3.94 4.33
N ILE A 16 0.64 4.88 3.46
CA ILE A 16 1.99 5.46 3.44
C ILE A 16 2.32 6.07 4.81
N GLU A 17 1.46 6.95 5.32
CA GLU A 17 1.65 7.59 6.63
C GLU A 17 1.78 6.57 7.76
N LYS A 18 0.95 5.52 7.73
CA LYS A 18 1.00 4.43 8.70
C LYS A 18 2.35 3.74 8.70
N TRP A 19 2.87 3.35 7.54
CA TRP A 19 4.14 2.62 7.44
C TRP A 19 5.35 3.52 7.73
N GLU A 20 5.26 4.82 7.45
CA GLU A 20 6.26 5.79 7.90
C GLU A 20 6.29 5.92 9.43
N ALA A 21 5.12 5.90 10.08
CA ALA A 21 5.01 5.92 11.54
C ALA A 21 5.49 4.61 12.19
N VAL A 22 5.29 3.47 11.54
CA VAL A 22 5.90 2.19 11.98
C VAL A 22 7.41 2.25 11.88
N ALA A 23 7.93 2.75 10.75
CA ALA A 23 9.37 2.90 10.54
C ALA A 23 10.04 3.88 11.52
N SER A 24 9.31 4.87 12.05
CA SER A 24 9.85 5.79 13.06
C SER A 24 9.66 5.31 14.51
N GLY A 25 8.99 4.17 14.71
CA GLY A 25 8.60 3.70 16.04
C GLY A 25 7.44 4.47 16.68
N ALA A 26 6.82 5.42 15.97
CA ALA A 26 5.69 6.21 16.45
C ALA A 26 4.36 5.42 16.43
N ALA A 27 4.28 4.31 15.69
CA ALA A 27 3.12 3.45 15.63
C ALA A 27 3.48 1.96 15.63
N ARG A 28 2.59 1.12 16.15
CA ARG A 28 2.71 -0.34 16.03
C ARG A 28 2.35 -0.80 14.62
N HIS A 29 3.02 -1.84 14.14
CA HIS A 29 2.59 -2.61 12.97
C HIS A 29 1.18 -3.20 13.17
N GLY A 30 0.43 -3.46 12.09
CA GLY A 30 -0.94 -3.96 12.18
C GLY A 30 -1.87 -3.44 11.08
N ALA A 31 -3.10 -3.06 11.44
CA ALA A 31 -4.17 -2.71 10.52
C ALA A 31 -3.71 -1.68 9.45
N CYS A 32 -3.54 -2.17 8.22
CA CYS A 32 -3.22 -1.36 7.06
C CYS A 32 -4.51 -0.71 6.54
N PRO A 33 -4.57 0.62 6.36
CA PRO A 33 -5.77 1.29 5.83
C PRO A 33 -6.25 0.73 4.48
N LEU A 34 -5.34 0.35 3.58
CA LEU A 34 -5.72 -0.35 2.35
C LEU A 34 -6.44 -1.68 2.63
N CYS A 35 -5.94 -2.47 3.57
CA CYS A 35 -6.62 -3.71 3.96
C CYS A 35 -7.97 -3.43 4.64
N ALA A 36 -8.09 -2.36 5.43
CA ALA A 36 -9.36 -2.00 6.06
C ALA A 36 -10.45 -1.67 5.02
N GLU A 37 -10.07 -1.03 3.91
CA GLU A 37 -11.01 -0.65 2.84
C GLU A 37 -11.30 -1.80 1.86
N PHE A 38 -10.28 -2.55 1.46
CA PHE A 38 -10.35 -3.46 0.31
C PHE A 38 -10.25 -4.95 0.66
N ARG A 39 -9.83 -5.31 1.88
CA ARG A 39 -9.77 -6.70 2.34
C ARG A 39 -11.07 -7.10 3.03
N ARG A 40 -12.15 -7.18 2.26
CA ARG A 40 -13.45 -7.73 2.72
C ARG A 40 -13.37 -9.25 2.83
N ASP A 41 -14.18 -9.84 3.71
CA ASP A 41 -14.20 -11.29 3.98
C ASP A 41 -14.27 -12.10 2.68
N GLY A 42 -13.19 -12.86 2.41
CA GLY A 42 -13.07 -13.74 1.25
C GLY A 42 -12.57 -13.11 -0.06
N ALA A 43 -12.28 -11.80 -0.14
CA ALA A 43 -12.00 -11.13 -1.42
C ALA A 43 -10.52 -10.82 -1.71
N GLU A 44 -10.19 -10.93 -3.00
CA GLU A 44 -8.88 -10.83 -3.68
C GLU A 44 -8.26 -9.41 -3.68
N CYS A 45 -8.56 -8.57 -2.68
CA CYS A 45 -8.13 -7.16 -2.66
C CYS A 45 -8.61 -6.35 -3.88
N VAL A 46 -9.76 -6.70 -4.47
CA VAL A 46 -10.34 -6.01 -5.65
C VAL A 46 -10.50 -4.51 -5.38
N GLY A 47 -10.01 -3.67 -6.30
CA GLY A 47 -10.01 -2.22 -6.16
C GLY A 47 -8.89 -1.66 -5.26
N CYS A 48 -8.07 -2.51 -4.64
CA CYS A 48 -6.85 -2.08 -3.97
C CYS A 48 -5.81 -1.67 -5.02
N PRO A 49 -5.20 -0.48 -4.94
CA PRO A 49 -4.21 -0.02 -5.91
C PRO A 49 -2.95 -0.91 -5.98
N VAL A 50 -2.63 -1.65 -4.91
CA VAL A 50 -1.56 -2.67 -4.96
C VAL A 50 -1.97 -3.80 -5.91
N TYR A 51 -3.15 -4.37 -5.70
CA TYR A 51 -3.67 -5.48 -6.52
C TYR A 51 -3.88 -5.06 -7.97
N GLU A 52 -4.48 -3.88 -8.21
CA GLU A 52 -4.70 -3.38 -9.57
C GLU A 52 -3.39 -3.18 -10.35
N LYS A 53 -2.30 -2.80 -9.67
CA LYS A 53 -1.00 -2.61 -10.30
C LYS A 53 -0.23 -3.91 -10.51
N THR A 54 -0.28 -4.83 -9.55
CA THR A 54 0.63 -5.99 -9.51
C THR A 54 -0.06 -7.33 -9.73
N GLY A 55 -1.37 -7.40 -9.59
CA GLY A 55 -2.14 -8.64 -9.50
C GLY A 55 -1.94 -9.43 -8.20
N LEU A 56 -1.23 -8.86 -7.22
CA LEU A 56 -0.86 -9.56 -5.98
C LEU A 56 -1.88 -9.34 -4.87
N VAL A 57 -2.39 -10.44 -4.31
CA VAL A 57 -3.32 -10.42 -3.17
C VAL A 57 -2.55 -10.38 -1.86
N ARG A 58 -3.14 -9.78 -0.82
CA ARG A 58 -2.57 -9.70 0.55
C ARG A 58 -1.16 -9.09 0.61
N CYS A 59 -0.77 -8.36 -0.42
CA CYS A 59 0.57 -7.79 -0.59
C CYS A 59 1.70 -8.85 -0.68
N PHE A 60 1.38 -10.12 -0.96
CA PHE A 60 2.39 -11.15 -1.20
C PHE A 60 3.22 -10.84 -2.44
N GLY A 61 4.52 -11.07 -2.40
CA GLY A 61 5.49 -10.71 -3.42
C GLY A 61 5.84 -9.21 -3.48
N THR A 62 5.34 -8.40 -2.55
CA THR A 62 5.71 -6.98 -2.43
C THR A 62 6.75 -6.79 -1.30
N PRO A 63 7.38 -5.61 -1.14
CA PRO A 63 8.26 -5.34 -0.01
C PRO A 63 7.60 -5.51 1.38
N PHE A 64 6.27 -5.61 1.44
CA PHE A 64 5.57 -6.00 2.66
C PHE A 64 5.98 -7.38 3.17
N ASP A 65 6.31 -8.33 2.29
CA ASP A 65 6.75 -9.67 2.72
C ASP A 65 8.04 -9.61 3.51
N GLN A 66 9.00 -8.76 3.10
CA GLN A 66 10.23 -8.56 3.85
C GLN A 66 9.97 -8.01 5.25
N PHE A 67 8.96 -7.14 5.39
CA PHE A 67 8.52 -6.68 6.70
C PHE A 67 7.88 -7.81 7.52
N LEU A 68 7.06 -8.67 6.92
CA LEU A 68 6.45 -9.82 7.61
C LEU A 68 7.49 -10.86 8.06
N GLU A 69 8.55 -11.07 7.27
CA GLU A 69 9.65 -11.97 7.62
C GLU A 69 10.53 -11.39 8.73
N ASN A 70 10.73 -10.08 8.72
CA ASN A 70 11.59 -9.39 9.68
C ASN A 70 11.07 -7.96 9.92
N GLU A 71 10.35 -7.77 11.04
CA GLU A 71 9.60 -6.55 11.40
C GLU A 71 10.51 -5.39 11.84
N THR A 72 11.45 -4.99 10.98
CA THR A 72 12.42 -3.93 11.24
C THR A 72 11.91 -2.55 10.77
N PRO A 73 12.38 -1.46 11.39
CA PRO A 73 12.13 -0.10 10.92
C PRO A 73 12.51 0.11 9.44
N GLU A 74 13.61 -0.50 9.00
CA GLU A 74 14.12 -0.42 7.64
C GLU A 74 13.14 -1.07 6.65
N ASN A 75 12.66 -2.28 6.94
CA ASN A 75 11.70 -2.97 6.07
C ASN A 75 10.35 -2.23 6.04
N ALA A 76 9.91 -1.65 7.15
CA ALA A 76 8.72 -0.80 7.17
C ALA A 76 8.89 0.44 6.28
N ARG A 77 10.08 1.06 6.30
CA ARG A 77 10.40 2.21 5.44
C ARG A 77 10.43 1.81 3.96
N THR A 78 11.07 0.69 3.63
CA THR A 78 11.10 0.14 2.27
C THR A 78 9.69 -0.07 1.73
N PHE A 79 8.78 -0.60 2.54
CA PHE A 79 7.38 -0.75 2.11
C PHE A 79 6.66 0.60 1.93
N ALA A 80 6.86 1.55 2.85
CA ALA A 80 6.29 2.90 2.71
C ALA A 80 6.76 3.61 1.43
N ASP A 81 8.06 3.53 1.13
CA ASP A 81 8.65 4.16 -0.05
C ASP A 81 8.18 3.49 -1.34
N TRP A 82 8.00 2.16 -1.32
CA TRP A 82 7.39 1.44 -2.43
C TRP A 82 5.94 1.89 -2.70
N LEU A 83 5.12 2.09 -1.65
CA LEU A 83 3.77 2.63 -1.79
C LEU A 83 3.75 4.06 -2.37
N LYS A 84 4.78 4.88 -2.09
CA LYS A 84 4.92 6.21 -2.72
C LYS A 84 5.22 6.10 -4.20
N THR A 85 6.09 5.19 -4.62
CA THR A 85 6.34 4.92 -6.04
C THR A 85 5.07 4.45 -6.74
N LEU A 86 4.34 3.52 -6.12
CA LEU A 86 3.03 3.09 -6.61
C LEU A 86 2.10 4.29 -6.84
N ARG A 87 1.96 5.18 -5.84
CA ARG A 87 1.12 6.38 -5.96
C ARG A 87 1.56 7.28 -7.11
N ASN A 88 2.87 7.49 -7.29
CA ASN A 88 3.41 8.33 -8.35
C ASN A 88 3.14 7.75 -9.74
N ASP A 89 3.21 6.43 -9.91
CA ASP A 89 2.88 5.77 -11.17
C ASP A 89 1.44 6.06 -11.60
N TYR A 90 0.50 6.10 -10.65
CA TYR A 90 -0.89 6.49 -10.94
C TYR A 90 -1.01 7.97 -11.32
N LEU A 91 -0.22 8.87 -10.71
CA LEU A 91 -0.24 10.30 -11.04
C LEU A 91 0.38 10.60 -12.41
N LEU A 92 1.39 9.84 -12.84
CA LEU A 92 1.99 9.99 -14.16
C LEU A 92 1.03 9.60 -15.29
N ILE A 93 0.15 8.61 -15.05
CA ILE A 93 -0.90 8.21 -15.99
C ILE A 93 -1.97 9.33 -16.15
N VAL A 94 -2.19 10.14 -15.11
CA VAL A 94 -3.20 11.23 -15.15
C VAL A 94 -2.68 12.50 -15.82
N LYS A 95 -1.35 12.74 -15.82
CA LYS A 95 -0.74 13.95 -16.39
C LYS A 95 -0.38 13.88 -17.89
N THR A 96 -0.71 12.78 -18.58
CA THR A 96 -0.32 12.56 -19.98
C THR A 96 -1.41 12.91 -21.02
N TYR A 97 -2.44 13.69 -20.65
CA TYR A 97 -3.52 14.09 -21.56
C TYR A 97 -3.81 15.58 -21.48
#